data_AF-W5J5J3-F1
#
_entry.id   AF-W5J5J3-F1
#
_cell.length_a   1.000
_cell.length_b   1.000
_cell.length_c   1.000
_cell.angle_alpha   90.00
_cell.angle_beta   90.00
_cell.angle_gamma   90.00
#
_symmetry.space_group_name_H-M   'P 1'
#
loop_
_entity.id
_entity.type
_entity.pdbx_description
1 polymer ?
#
loop_
_entity_poly.entity_id
_entity_poly.type
_entity_poly.pdbx_seq_one_letter_code
_entity_poly.pdbx_strand_id
1 'polypeptide(L)'
;MFRLVIASAALIVAVAAGPLDSRHQHQQHPEAHATILSYENVLHDDGHYNYQYETSNGIAAHEEGLGAHAANGVYSYTGPDGVLYRVTYVADENGFRPQGEHLPTPPPTPEHVFKTLEQIRANPPKDQKDFSLEALDATIARLRQH
;
A
#
# COMPACT_ATOMS: atom_id res chain seq x y z
N MET A 1 -22.47 6.91 56.13
CA MET A 1 -22.45 5.49 55.69
C MET A 1 -23.78 5.21 55.00
N PHE A 2 -23.82 5.27 53.66
CA PHE A 2 -25.03 4.95 52.89
C PHE A 2 -24.93 3.52 52.38
N ARG A 3 -25.89 2.66 52.75
CA ARG A 3 -26.01 1.28 52.24
C ARG A 3 -27.06 1.29 51.13
N LEU A 4 -26.64 0.98 49.91
CA LEU A 4 -27.52 0.76 48.77
C LEU A 4 -27.70 -0.76 48.58
N VAL A 5 -28.94 -1.23 48.62
CA VAL A 5 -29.30 -2.62 48.28
C VAL A 5 -30.10 -2.55 46.99
N ILE A 6 -29.57 -3.09 45.90
CA ILE A 6 -30.33 -3.30 44.66
C ILE A 6 -30.51 -4.81 44.50
N ALA A 7 -31.74 -5.26 44.71
CA ALA A 7 -32.18 -6.60 44.36
C ALA A 7 -32.69 -6.58 42.92
N SER A 8 -31.91 -7.13 41.99
CA SER A 8 -32.31 -7.29 40.58
C SER A 8 -33.02 -8.63 40.42
N ALA A 9 -34.33 -8.60 40.16
CA ALA A 9 -35.10 -9.78 39.80
C ALA A 9 -34.73 -10.23 38.37
N ALA A 10 -34.27 -11.47 38.23
CA ALA A 10 -34.06 -12.11 36.94
C ALA A 10 -35.40 -12.64 36.41
N LEU A 11 -35.82 -12.15 35.25
CA LEU A 11 -36.92 -12.73 34.48
C LEU A 11 -36.32 -13.62 33.40
N ILE A 12 -36.49 -14.94 33.54
CA ILE A 12 -36.12 -15.93 32.52
C ILE A 12 -37.36 -16.15 31.65
N VAL A 13 -37.29 -15.76 30.37
CA VAL A 13 -38.25 -16.20 29.36
C VAL A 13 -37.54 -17.23 28.49
N ALA A 14 -37.98 -18.48 28.59
CA ALA A 14 -37.52 -19.58 27.75
C ALA A 14 -38.21 -19.50 26.38
N VAL A 15 -37.45 -19.24 25.33
CA VAL A 15 -37.90 -19.41 23.94
C VAL A 15 -37.43 -20.79 23.46
N ALA A 16 -38.37 -21.71 23.26
CA ALA A 16 -38.12 -22.98 22.60
C ALA A 16 -38.04 -22.77 21.08
N ALA A 17 -36.84 -22.48 20.57
CA ALA A 17 -36.54 -22.57 19.15
C ALA A 17 -36.06 -24.00 18.86
N GLY A 18 -36.78 -24.75 18.02
CA GLY A 18 -36.33 -26.06 17.53
C GLY A 18 -35.02 -25.91 16.74
N PRO A 19 -34.14 -26.92 16.71
CA PRO A 19 -32.87 -26.80 16.02
C PRO A 19 -33.12 -26.73 14.51
N LEU A 20 -32.92 -25.55 13.94
CA LEU A 20 -32.60 -25.44 12.53
C LEU A 20 -31.22 -26.09 12.37
N ASP A 21 -31.17 -27.23 11.69
CA ASP A 21 -29.94 -27.91 11.30
C ASP A 21 -29.22 -27.05 10.24
N SER A 22 -28.62 -25.95 10.69
CA SER A 22 -27.74 -25.11 9.90
C SER A 22 -26.34 -25.72 9.88
N ARG A 23 -26.22 -26.92 9.29
CA ARG A 23 -24.92 -27.42 8.81
C ARG A 23 -24.52 -26.71 7.53
N HIS A 24 -24.46 -25.38 7.60
CA HIS A 24 -23.54 -24.65 6.75
C HIS A 24 -22.18 -24.89 7.39
N GLN A 25 -21.44 -25.88 6.87
CA GLN A 25 -20.00 -25.88 7.02
C GLN A 25 -19.52 -24.57 6.38
N HIS A 26 -19.50 -23.49 7.17
CA HIS A 26 -18.55 -22.43 6.95
C HIS A 26 -17.22 -23.16 7.06
N GLN A 27 -16.67 -23.51 5.90
CA GLN A 27 -15.27 -23.84 5.76
C GLN A 27 -14.58 -22.57 6.24
N GLN A 28 -14.27 -22.53 7.55
CA GLN A 28 -13.64 -21.38 8.18
C GLN A 28 -12.29 -21.27 7.49
N HIS A 29 -12.19 -20.36 6.52
CA HIS A 29 -10.91 -20.03 5.91
C HIS A 29 -9.97 -19.65 7.06
N PRO A 30 -8.78 -20.24 7.18
CA PRO A 30 -7.83 -19.93 8.26
C PRO A 30 -7.58 -18.42 8.41
N GLU A 31 -7.63 -17.71 7.28
CA GLU A 31 -7.55 -16.23 7.18
C GLU A 31 -8.65 -15.48 7.95
N ALA A 32 -9.83 -16.07 8.14
CA ALA A 32 -10.94 -15.43 8.84
C ALA A 32 -10.69 -15.25 10.35
N HIS A 33 -9.69 -15.95 10.90
CA HIS A 33 -9.32 -15.91 12.32
C HIS A 33 -8.05 -15.07 12.56
N ALA A 34 -7.60 -14.28 11.58
CA ALA A 34 -6.43 -13.43 11.74
C ALA A 34 -6.60 -12.42 12.88
N THR A 35 -5.56 -12.26 13.71
CA THR A 35 -5.53 -11.31 14.83
C THR A 35 -4.42 -10.28 14.63
N ILE A 36 -4.55 -9.11 15.24
CA ILE A 36 -3.47 -8.11 15.29
C ILE A 36 -2.39 -8.61 16.26
N LEU A 37 -1.14 -8.68 15.79
CA LEU A 37 0.05 -9.00 16.59
C LEU A 37 0.72 -7.73 17.15
N SER A 38 0.78 -6.68 16.34
CA SER A 38 1.33 -5.39 16.72
C SER A 38 0.52 -4.26 16.09
N TYR A 39 0.40 -3.15 16.81
CA TYR A 39 -0.24 -1.93 16.34
C TYR A 39 0.41 -0.73 17.03
N GLU A 40 0.81 0.25 16.23
CA GLU A 40 1.33 1.52 16.69
C GLU A 40 0.75 2.63 15.82
N ASN A 41 0.41 3.74 16.45
CA ASN A 41 -0.12 4.93 15.79
C ASN A 41 0.27 6.14 16.63
N VAL A 42 1.15 6.96 16.07
CA VAL A 42 1.73 8.11 16.74
C VAL A 42 1.41 9.34 15.91
N LEU A 43 0.81 10.32 16.57
CA LEU A 43 0.58 11.65 16.02
C LEU A 43 1.49 12.63 16.77
N HIS A 44 2.17 13.48 16.03
CA HIS A 44 3.00 14.55 16.57
C HIS A 44 2.27 15.91 16.45
N ASP A 45 2.57 16.82 17.37
CA ASP A 45 1.95 18.16 17.43
C ASP A 45 2.29 19.04 16.21
N ASP A 46 3.37 18.73 15.50
CA ASP A 46 3.81 19.40 14.27
C ASP A 46 3.11 18.89 13.00
N GLY A 47 2.15 17.97 13.14
CA GLY A 47 1.38 17.38 12.05
C GLY A 47 2.04 16.16 11.40
N HIS A 48 3.23 15.77 11.84
CA HIS A 48 3.81 14.49 11.46
C HIS A 48 3.05 13.34 12.11
N TYR A 49 2.99 12.21 11.42
CA TYR A 49 2.41 10.99 11.96
C TYR A 49 3.19 9.78 11.48
N ASN A 50 3.04 8.68 12.20
CA ASN A 50 3.38 7.34 11.72
C ASN A 50 2.39 6.32 12.27
N TYR A 51 2.11 5.29 11.48
CA TYR A 51 1.39 4.13 11.96
C TYR A 51 2.02 2.86 11.41
N GLN A 52 1.84 1.77 12.14
CA GLN A 52 2.18 0.43 11.68
C GLN A 52 1.29 -0.62 12.33
N TYR A 53 1.10 -1.73 11.62
CA TYR A 53 0.45 -2.91 12.18
C TYR A 53 0.95 -4.19 11.51
N GLU A 54 0.80 -5.29 12.24
CA GLU A 54 1.06 -6.65 11.78
C GLU A 54 -0.06 -7.57 12.23
N THR A 55 -0.47 -8.50 11.36
CA THR A 55 -1.49 -9.51 11.65
C THR A 55 -0.90 -10.91 11.66
N SER A 56 -1.58 -11.85 12.33
CA SER A 56 -1.12 -13.23 12.49
C SER A 56 -1.06 -14.04 11.19
N ASN A 57 -1.70 -13.57 10.12
CA ASN A 57 -1.63 -14.13 8.77
C ASN A 57 -0.59 -13.42 7.87
N GLY A 58 0.28 -12.58 8.44
CA GLY A 58 1.38 -11.96 7.71
C GLY A 58 1.01 -10.74 6.87
N ILE A 59 -0.13 -10.10 7.14
CA ILE A 59 -0.41 -8.77 6.61
C ILE A 59 0.34 -7.78 7.48
N ALA A 60 1.10 -6.89 6.85
CA ALA A 60 1.81 -5.83 7.54
C ALA A 60 1.68 -4.53 6.77
N ALA A 61 1.58 -3.41 7.46
CA ALA A 61 1.69 -2.09 6.86
C ALA A 61 2.42 -1.13 7.79
N HIS A 62 3.12 -0.17 7.19
CA HIS A 62 3.76 0.94 7.86
C HIS A 62 3.66 2.17 6.95
N GLU A 63 3.34 3.32 7.53
CA GLU A 63 3.32 4.60 6.83
C GLU A 63 3.76 5.70 7.78
N GLU A 64 4.50 6.66 7.23
CA GLU A 64 4.84 7.92 7.89
C GLU A 64 4.55 9.08 6.95
N GLY A 65 4.22 10.23 7.51
CA GLY A 65 3.87 11.38 6.69
C GLY A 65 3.71 12.67 7.45
N LEU A 66 3.39 13.70 6.69
CA LEU A 66 2.91 15.00 7.15
C LEU A 66 1.46 15.12 6.69
N GLY A 67 0.53 15.21 7.65
CA GLY A 67 -0.91 15.16 7.38
C GLY A 67 -1.33 16.07 6.23
N ALA A 68 -2.08 15.52 5.27
CA ALA A 68 -2.57 16.19 4.07
C ALA A 68 -1.52 16.72 3.07
N HIS A 69 -0.22 16.48 3.28
CA HIS A 69 0.85 16.97 2.39
C HIS A 69 1.57 15.82 1.68
N ALA A 70 2.13 14.89 2.46
CA ALA A 70 2.92 13.80 1.92
C ALA A 70 2.89 12.59 2.85
N ALA A 71 2.95 11.39 2.26
CA ALA A 71 3.09 10.13 2.97
C ALA A 71 4.00 9.18 2.20
N ASN A 72 4.83 8.45 2.93
CA ASN A 72 5.61 7.33 2.42
C ASN A 72 5.17 6.10 3.20
N GLY A 73 4.94 5.00 2.49
CA GLY A 73 4.53 3.78 3.17
C GLY A 73 4.83 2.52 2.41
N VAL A 74 4.56 1.43 3.11
CA VAL A 74 4.72 0.06 2.64
C VAL A 74 3.58 -0.77 3.20
N TYR A 75 3.05 -1.66 2.39
CA TYR A 75 2.25 -2.77 2.87
C TYR A 75 2.66 -4.07 2.20
N SER A 76 2.41 -5.18 2.88
CA SER A 76 2.62 -6.51 2.36
C SER A 76 1.53 -7.48 2.82
N TYR A 77 1.25 -8.48 1.99
CA TYR A 77 0.33 -9.57 2.28
C TYR A 77 0.73 -10.82 1.51
N THR A 78 0.37 -11.99 2.02
CA THR A 78 0.57 -13.25 1.29
C THR A 78 -0.66 -13.52 0.43
N GLY A 79 -0.46 -13.74 -0.88
CA GLY A 79 -1.54 -14.03 -1.81
C GLY A 79 -2.04 -15.49 -1.70
N PRO A 80 -3.16 -15.83 -2.33
CA PRO A 80 -3.68 -17.21 -2.38
C PRO A 80 -2.73 -18.22 -3.05
N ASP A 81 -1.77 -17.71 -3.84
CA ASP A 81 -0.68 -18.44 -4.49
C ASP A 81 0.52 -18.69 -3.57
N GLY A 82 0.48 -18.19 -2.32
CA GLY A 82 1.58 -18.28 -1.36
C GLY A 82 2.71 -17.28 -1.61
N VAL A 83 2.54 -16.34 -2.56
CA VAL A 83 3.55 -15.32 -2.87
C VAL A 83 3.38 -14.13 -1.93
N LEU A 84 4.50 -13.61 -1.41
CA LEU A 84 4.48 -12.36 -0.65
C LEU A 84 4.41 -11.17 -1.61
N TYR A 85 3.26 -10.50 -1.61
CA TYR A 85 3.06 -9.25 -2.34
C TYR A 85 3.48 -8.09 -1.46
N ARG A 86 4.35 -7.22 -1.98
CA ARG A 86 4.81 -6.01 -1.29
C ARG A 86 4.65 -4.81 -2.21
N VAL A 87 4.12 -3.72 -1.66
CA VAL A 87 3.99 -2.43 -2.34
C VAL A 87 4.61 -1.37 -1.46
N THR A 88 5.53 -0.59 -2.03
CA THR A 88 6.02 0.67 -1.45
C THR A 88 5.40 1.82 -2.22
N TYR A 89 5.12 2.94 -1.56
CA TYR A 89 4.51 4.07 -2.22
C TYR A 89 4.98 5.41 -1.67
N VAL A 90 4.88 6.41 -2.53
CA VAL A 90 4.95 7.82 -2.19
C VAL A 90 3.62 8.45 -2.59
N ALA A 91 3.00 9.19 -1.68
CA ALA A 91 1.79 9.96 -1.91
C ALA A 91 2.09 11.42 -1.58
N ASP A 92 1.89 12.32 -2.55
CA ASP A 92 2.09 13.76 -2.38
C ASP A 92 1.23 14.53 -3.40
N GLU A 93 1.56 15.80 -3.66
CA GLU A 93 0.91 16.65 -4.67
C GLU A 93 0.92 16.05 -6.08
N ASN A 94 1.87 15.17 -6.39
CA ASN A 94 1.94 14.45 -7.67
C ASN A 94 1.15 13.13 -7.66
N GLY A 95 0.31 12.91 -6.64
CA GLY A 95 -0.56 11.76 -6.48
C GLY A 95 0.12 10.53 -5.86
N PHE A 96 -0.58 9.39 -5.90
CA PHE A 96 -0.10 8.12 -5.35
C PHE A 96 0.74 7.37 -6.39
N ARG A 97 2.00 7.05 -6.03
CA ARG A 97 2.97 6.37 -6.89
C ARG A 97 3.44 5.07 -6.24
N PRO A 98 2.74 3.95 -6.47
CA PRO A 98 3.12 2.65 -5.93
C PRO A 98 4.21 1.98 -6.77
N GLN A 99 5.02 1.16 -6.11
CA GLN A 99 6.06 0.33 -6.69
C GLN A 99 5.95 -1.07 -6.08
N GLY A 100 5.98 -2.09 -6.94
CA GLY A 100 5.93 -3.49 -6.54
C GLY A 100 6.06 -4.39 -7.77
N GLU A 101 6.73 -5.54 -7.62
CA GLU A 101 7.07 -6.45 -8.73
C GLU A 101 5.86 -6.96 -9.53
N HIS A 102 4.70 -7.00 -8.90
CA HIS A 102 3.44 -7.48 -9.47
C HIS A 102 2.60 -6.38 -10.12
N LEU A 103 3.02 -5.12 -10.00
CA LEU A 103 2.28 -3.99 -10.55
C LEU A 103 2.59 -3.87 -12.05
N PRO A 104 1.59 -3.48 -12.87
CA PRO A 104 1.85 -3.16 -14.26
C PRO A 104 2.90 -2.07 -14.39
N THR A 105 3.96 -2.32 -15.16
CA THR A 105 4.90 -1.28 -15.56
C THR A 105 4.35 -0.53 -16.79
N PRO A 106 4.66 0.76 -16.95
CA PRO A 106 4.40 1.45 -18.21
C PRO A 106 5.00 0.68 -19.38
N PRO A 107 4.36 0.73 -20.57
CA PRO A 107 4.94 0.12 -21.76
C PRO A 107 6.30 0.76 -22.07
N PRO A 108 7.22 0.01 -22.70
CA PRO A 108 8.52 0.52 -23.05
C PRO A 108 8.40 1.74 -23.98
N THR A 109 9.40 2.61 -23.91
CA THR A 109 9.44 3.83 -24.74
C THR A 109 9.32 3.47 -26.23
N PRO A 110 8.45 4.12 -27.01
CA PRO A 110 8.28 3.82 -28.43
C PRO A 110 9.57 3.99 -29.26
N GLU A 111 9.78 3.13 -30.26
CA GLU A 111 11.01 3.12 -31.10
C GLU A 111 11.31 4.47 -31.76
N HIS A 112 10.28 5.18 -32.23
CA HIS A 112 10.45 6.47 -32.91
C HIS A 112 11.08 7.55 -32.01
N VAL A 113 10.92 7.44 -30.69
CA VAL A 113 11.56 8.33 -29.72
C VAL A 113 13.07 8.08 -29.74
N PHE A 114 13.50 6.82 -29.62
CA PHE A 114 14.91 6.46 -29.74
C PHE A 114 15.51 6.89 -31.08
N LYS A 115 14.78 6.65 -32.18
CA LYS A 115 15.24 7.08 -33.51
C LYS A 115 15.47 8.59 -33.59
N THR A 116 14.53 9.38 -33.06
CA THR A 116 14.65 10.84 -33.01
C THR A 116 15.84 11.27 -32.14
N LEU A 117 16.02 10.67 -30.96
CA LEU A 117 17.13 10.99 -30.06
C LEU A 117 18.48 10.63 -30.67
N GLU A 118 18.61 9.47 -31.32
CA GLU A 118 19.84 9.06 -32.01
C GLU A 118 20.12 9.95 -33.24
N GLN A 119 19.08 10.44 -33.93
CA GLN A 119 19.25 11.45 -35.00
C GLN A 119 19.81 12.76 -34.46
N ILE A 120 19.29 13.25 -33.33
CA ILE A 120 19.81 14.46 -32.67
C ILE A 120 21.24 14.23 -32.20
N ARG A 121 21.56 13.03 -31.68
CA ARG A 121 22.91 12.64 -31.27
C ARG A 121 23.88 12.64 -32.45
N ALA A 122 23.47 12.11 -33.59
CA ALA A 122 24.28 12.04 -34.80
C ALA A 122 24.46 13.40 -35.49
N ASN A 123 23.49 14.32 -35.34
CA ASN A 123 23.56 15.68 -35.85
C ASN A 123 23.13 16.71 -34.79
N PRO A 124 24.02 17.02 -33.83
CA PRO A 124 23.71 17.94 -32.73
C PRO A 124 23.38 19.36 -33.24
N PRO A 125 22.42 20.05 -32.63
CA PRO A 125 22.17 21.46 -32.92
C PRO A 125 23.40 22.30 -32.57
N LYS A 126 23.82 23.17 -33.49
CA LYS A 126 25.08 23.94 -33.39
C LYS A 126 24.87 25.35 -32.83
N ASP A 127 23.66 25.86 -32.92
CA ASP A 127 23.22 27.19 -32.54
C ASP A 127 22.56 27.23 -31.15
N GLN A 128 22.27 26.06 -30.59
CA GLN A 128 21.66 25.92 -29.27
C GLN A 128 22.76 25.85 -28.19
N LYS A 129 23.03 26.99 -27.54
CA LYS A 129 24.11 27.14 -26.54
C LYS A 129 23.98 26.20 -25.33
N ASP A 130 22.76 25.80 -25.00
CA ASP A 130 22.46 24.97 -23.83
C ASP A 130 22.33 23.48 -24.18
N PHE A 131 22.61 23.09 -25.44
CA PHE A 131 22.57 21.69 -25.83
C PHE A 131 23.75 20.92 -25.21
N SER A 132 23.44 19.81 -24.52
CA SER A 132 24.44 18.91 -23.97
C SER A 132 24.28 17.51 -24.57
N LEU A 133 25.32 17.06 -25.28
CA LEU A 133 25.38 15.71 -25.82
C LEU A 133 25.43 14.65 -24.71
N GLU A 134 26.09 14.98 -23.58
CA GLU A 134 26.13 14.12 -22.40
C GLU A 134 24.74 13.93 -21.77
N ALA A 135 23.96 15.01 -21.66
CA ALA A 135 22.59 14.93 -21.14
C ALA A 135 21.68 14.13 -22.08
N LEU A 136 21.87 14.24 -23.40
CA LEU A 136 21.18 13.41 -24.38
C LEU A 136 21.54 11.93 -24.21
N ASP A 137 22.84 11.61 -24.08
CA ASP A 137 23.31 10.24 -23.88
C ASP A 137 22.75 9.64 -22.58
N ALA A 138 22.72 10.42 -21.49
CA ALA A 138 22.08 10.04 -20.24
C ALA A 138 20.57 9.82 -20.38
N THR A 139 19.88 10.65 -21.17
CA THR A 139 18.45 10.48 -21.45
C THR A 139 18.18 9.18 -22.20
N ILE A 140 18.97 8.90 -23.24
CA ILE A 140 18.87 7.65 -24.01
C ILE A 140 19.14 6.45 -23.10
N ALA A 141 20.14 6.52 -22.22
CA ALA A 141 20.44 5.45 -21.27
C ALA A 141 19.29 5.21 -20.28
N ARG A 142 18.69 6.28 -19.73
CA ARG A 142 17.54 6.18 -18.82
C ARG A 142 16.32 5.55 -19.49
N LEU A 143 16.02 5.95 -20.73
CA LEU A 143 14.86 5.42 -21.46
C LEU A 143 15.02 3.93 -21.83
N ARG A 144 16.26 3.41 -21.89
CA ARG A 144 16.53 1.98 -22.11
C ARG A 144 16.44 1.14 -20.84
N GLN A 145 16.45 1.76 -19.66
CA GLN A 145 16.38 1.08 -18.36
C GLN A 145 14.94 0.93 -17.83
N HIS A 146 13.97 1.55 -18.49
CA HIS A 146 12.53 1.44 -18.23
C HIS A 146 11.86 0.67 -19.37
#